data_AF-A0A9D5A0R3-F1
#
_entry.id   AF-A0A9D5A0R3-F1
#
_cell.length_a   1.000
_cell.length_b   1.000
_cell.length_c   1.000
_cell.angle_alpha   90.00
_cell.angle_beta   90.00
_cell.angle_gamma   90.00
#
_symmetry.space_group_name_H-M   'P 1'
#
loop_
_entity.id
_entity.type
_entity.pdbx_description
1 polymer ?
#
loop_
_entity_poly.entity_id
_entity_poly.type
_entity_poly.pdbx_seq_one_letter_code
_entity_poly.pdbx_strand_id
1 'polypeptide(L)'
;MDYDGSTVKWGLTHHKDSAADCCQACLDHAKRAKEGEKKCNIWVYCPSEFGCHSPDVYQHKHQECWLKSAEKPKLNFKNRYPEWYRNSHPSAPVIEPFVIATKPLFQFLSTTYCADC
;
A
#
# COMPACT_ATOMS: atom_id res chain seq x y z
N MET A 1 -4.52 -1.36 6.01
CA MET A 1 -3.12 -1.48 6.46
C MET A 1 -2.32 -0.40 5.79
N ASP A 2 -1.45 0.26 6.53
CA ASP A 2 -0.47 1.19 5.96
C ASP A 2 0.94 0.77 6.42
N TYR A 3 1.91 0.78 5.50
CA TYR A 3 3.34 0.67 5.84
C TYR A 3 3.93 2.07 5.83
N ASP A 4 4.74 2.35 6.84
CA ASP A 4 5.56 3.54 6.86
C ASP A 4 6.60 3.49 5.73
N GLY A 5 6.86 4.63 5.08
CA GLY A 5 7.71 4.71 3.90
C GLY A 5 7.48 5.96 3.07
N SER A 6 8.50 6.34 2.29
CA SER A 6 8.39 7.48 1.38
C SER A 6 7.51 7.12 0.18
N THR A 7 6.43 7.88 -0.01
CA THR A 7 5.58 7.76 -1.20
C THR A 7 6.40 8.09 -2.45
N VAL A 8 6.53 7.12 -3.35
CA VAL A 8 7.16 7.29 -4.68
C VAL A 8 6.11 7.45 -5.78
N LYS A 9 4.88 7.01 -5.53
CA LYS A 9 3.70 7.36 -6.34
C LYS A 9 2.48 7.57 -5.45
N TRP A 10 1.83 8.71 -5.67
CA TRP A 10 0.73 9.21 -4.85
C TRP A 10 -0.58 8.49 -5.21
N GLY A 11 -1.21 7.78 -4.26
CA GLY A 11 -2.38 6.93 -4.50
C GLY A 11 -3.69 7.65 -4.82
N LEU A 12 -3.97 8.82 -4.21
CA LEU A 12 -5.15 9.67 -4.54
C LEU A 12 -5.29 10.01 -6.03
N THR A 13 -4.20 9.98 -6.80
CA THR A 13 -4.19 10.23 -8.24
C THR A 13 -3.66 9.05 -9.06
N HIS A 14 -3.36 7.92 -8.41
CA HIS A 14 -2.85 6.73 -9.04
C HIS A 14 -3.78 5.55 -8.78
N HIS A 15 -4.78 5.40 -9.64
CA HIS A 15 -5.73 4.29 -9.57
C HIS A 15 -5.28 3.10 -10.43
N LYS A 16 -5.60 1.90 -9.96
CA LYS A 16 -5.37 0.63 -10.66
C LYS A 16 -6.60 -0.26 -10.51
N ASP A 17 -6.89 -1.06 -11.53
CA ASP A 17 -8.12 -1.86 -11.55
C ASP A 17 -8.09 -3.04 -10.56
N SER A 18 -6.89 -3.46 -10.16
CA SER A 18 -6.69 -4.57 -9.24
C SER A 18 -5.44 -4.41 -8.35
N ALA A 19 -5.39 -5.23 -7.29
CA ALA A 19 -4.20 -5.37 -6.46
C ALA A 19 -3.00 -5.88 -7.27
N ALA A 20 -3.22 -6.81 -8.21
CA ALA A 20 -2.19 -7.33 -9.10
C ALA A 20 -1.60 -6.22 -10.00
N ASP A 21 -2.45 -5.33 -10.52
CA ASP A 21 -1.99 -4.18 -11.32
C ASP A 21 -1.21 -3.16 -10.48
N CYS A 22 -1.58 -2.98 -9.23
CA CYS A 22 -0.83 -2.14 -8.29
C CYS A 22 0.54 -2.75 -7.95
N CYS A 23 0.58 -4.06 -7.74
CA CYS A 23 1.83 -4.81 -7.57
C CYS A 23 2.74 -4.68 -8.79
N GLN A 24 2.19 -4.84 -10.00
CA GLN A 24 2.95 -4.69 -11.24
C GLN A 24 3.45 -3.25 -11.41
N ALA A 25 2.65 -2.24 -11.06
CA ALA A 25 3.07 -0.84 -11.09
C ALA A 25 4.26 -0.57 -10.16
N CYS A 26 4.31 -1.20 -8.98
CA CYS A 26 5.45 -1.12 -8.07
C CYS A 26 6.72 -1.73 -8.70
N LEU A 27 6.60 -2.92 -9.29
CA LEU A 27 7.71 -3.60 -9.97
C LEU A 27 8.27 -2.75 -11.11
N ASP A 28 7.37 -2.21 -11.92
CA ASP A 28 7.69 -1.36 -13.05
C ASP A 28 8.36 -0.05 -12.62
N HIS A 29 7.89 0.56 -11.53
CA HIS A 29 8.53 1.73 -10.94
C HIS A 29 9.94 1.38 -10.44
N ALA A 30 10.12 0.27 -9.75
CA ALA A 30 11.42 -0.15 -9.23
C ALA A 30 12.43 -0.44 -10.35
N LYS A 31 11.98 -1.01 -11.47
CA LYS A 31 12.80 -1.28 -12.67
C LYS A 31 13.24 -0.01 -13.39
N ARG A 32 12.38 1.02 -13.44
CA ARG A 32 12.66 2.29 -14.13
C ARG A 32 13.40 3.32 -13.29
N ALA A 33 13.47 3.12 -11.98
CA ALA A 33 14.16 4.03 -11.07
C ALA A 33 15.63 4.16 -11.44
N LYS A 34 16.10 5.41 -11.58
CA LYS A 34 17.49 5.75 -11.90
C LYS A 34 18.38 5.65 -10.67
N GLU A 35 19.69 5.76 -10.89
CA GLU A 35 20.64 5.87 -9.79
C GLU A 35 20.31 7.09 -8.90
N GLY A 36 20.29 6.88 -7.59
CA GLY A 36 19.88 7.89 -6.60
C GLY A 36 18.36 8.01 -6.36
N GLU A 37 17.51 7.39 -7.17
CA GLU A 37 16.06 7.39 -6.96
C GLU A 37 15.61 6.25 -6.02
N LYS A 38 14.57 6.51 -5.23
CA LYS A 38 13.95 5.51 -4.36
C LYS A 38 13.18 4.48 -5.19
N LYS A 39 13.49 3.20 -5.02
CA LYS A 39 12.81 2.08 -5.68
C LYS A 39 11.56 1.69 -4.90
N CYS A 40 10.44 1.52 -5.59
CA CYS A 40 9.25 0.97 -4.96
C CYS A 40 9.56 -0.43 -4.41
N ASN A 41 9.26 -0.66 -3.14
CA ASN A 41 9.32 -1.99 -2.53
C ASN A 41 8.12 -2.28 -1.62
N ILE A 42 7.16 -1.36 -1.57
CA ILE A 42 5.92 -1.49 -0.82
C ILE A 42 4.80 -0.95 -1.71
N TRP A 43 3.69 -1.66 -1.80
CA TRP A 43 2.48 -1.14 -2.43
C TRP A 43 1.26 -1.40 -1.55
N VAL A 44 0.29 -0.48 -1.62
CA VAL A 44 -0.98 -0.55 -0.89
C VAL A 44 -2.11 -0.33 -1.89
N TYR A 45 -3.09 -1.22 -1.89
CA TYR A 45 -4.24 -1.14 -2.79
C TYR A 45 -5.56 -1.10 -2.01
N CYS A 46 -6.46 -0.19 -2.38
CA CYS A 46 -7.81 -0.12 -1.83
C CYS A 46 -8.83 -0.90 -2.70
N PRO A 47 -9.21 -2.15 -2.35
CA PRO A 47 -10.18 -2.92 -3.12
C PRO A 47 -11.64 -2.56 -2.81
N SER A 48 -11.91 -1.86 -1.71
CA SER A 48 -13.27 -1.57 -1.24
C SER A 48 -13.94 -0.53 -2.13
N GLU A 49 -15.11 -0.84 -2.68
CA GLU A 49 -15.93 0.11 -3.46
C GLU A 49 -16.39 1.31 -2.61
N PHE A 50 -16.48 1.13 -1.29
CA PHE A 50 -16.84 2.17 -0.33
C PHE A 50 -15.65 3.01 0.15
N GLY A 51 -14.47 2.79 -0.43
CA GLY A 51 -13.22 3.38 0.04
C GLY A 51 -12.62 2.63 1.22
N CYS A 52 -11.42 3.05 1.59
CA CYS A 52 -10.64 2.44 2.66
C CYS A 52 -10.29 3.47 3.74
N HIS A 53 -10.02 3.05 4.96
CA HIS A 53 -9.74 3.98 6.05
C HIS A 53 -8.25 3.99 6.39
N SER A 54 -7.67 5.19 6.43
CA SER A 54 -6.30 5.41 6.88
C SER A 54 -6.34 6.44 8.01
N PRO A 55 -5.46 6.33 9.02
CA PRO A 55 -5.35 7.31 10.10
C PRO A 55 -4.66 8.61 9.62
N ASP A 56 -5.07 9.17 8.49
CA ASP A 56 -4.56 10.41 7.92
C ASP A 56 -5.70 11.39 7.56
N VAL A 57 -5.35 12.51 6.92
CA VAL A 57 -6.29 13.60 6.62
C VAL A 57 -7.12 13.38 5.35
N TYR A 58 -6.87 12.31 4.60
CA TYR A 58 -7.47 12.08 3.29
C TYR A 58 -8.62 11.08 3.36
N GLN A 59 -9.55 11.22 2.42
CA GLN A 59 -10.58 10.21 2.17
C GLN A 59 -10.10 9.31 1.04
N HIS A 60 -9.78 8.06 1.36
CA HIS A 60 -9.30 7.10 0.37
C HIS A 60 -10.45 6.42 -0.35
N LYS A 61 -10.34 6.40 -1.67
CA LYS A 61 -11.35 5.88 -2.59
C LYS A 61 -10.95 4.50 -3.12
N HIS A 62 -11.94 3.83 -3.70
CA HIS A 62 -11.76 2.59 -4.44
C HIS A 62 -10.65 2.73 -5.49
N GLN A 63 -9.89 1.66 -5.69
CA GLN A 63 -8.80 1.53 -6.68
C GLN A 63 -7.54 2.33 -6.40
N GLU A 64 -7.43 3.06 -5.28
CA GLU A 64 -6.19 3.77 -4.97
C GLU A 64 -5.01 2.81 -4.83
N CYS A 65 -3.94 3.11 -5.58
CA CYS A 65 -2.69 2.36 -5.58
C CYS A 65 -1.54 3.25 -5.10
N TRP A 66 -1.04 2.96 -3.92
CA TRP A 66 0.04 3.69 -3.29
C TRP A 66 1.36 2.94 -3.48
N LEU A 67 2.34 3.60 -4.07
CA LEU A 67 3.69 3.03 -4.21
C LEU A 67 4.61 3.73 -3.22
N LYS A 68 5.27 2.95 -2.37
CA LYS A 68 6.16 3.45 -1.32
C LYS A 68 7.53 2.77 -1.37
N SER A 69 8.50 3.44 -0.77
CA SER A 69 9.86 2.96 -0.56
C SER A 69 10.25 3.09 0.91
N ALA A 70 10.74 2.01 1.51
CA ALA A 70 11.37 2.04 2.82
C ALA A 70 12.51 1.02 2.90
N GLU A 71 13.65 1.39 3.48
CA GLU A 71 14.75 0.44 3.72
C GLU A 71 14.36 -0.67 4.70
N LYS A 72 13.59 -0.30 5.72
CA LYS A 72 13.05 -1.21 6.74
C LYS A 72 11.54 -0.98 6.85
N PRO A 73 10.72 -1.65 6.02
CA PRO A 73 9.27 -1.51 6.07
C PRO A 73 8.75 -1.81 7.49
N LYS A 74 8.11 -0.83 8.13
CA LYS A 74 7.44 -1.00 9.42
C LYS A 74 5.95 -1.01 9.21
N LEU A 75 5.31 -2.07 9.69
CA LEU A 75 3.86 -2.20 9.63
C LEU A 75 3.24 -1.30 10.70
N ASN A 76 2.39 -0.36 10.31
CA ASN A 76 1.74 0.55 11.28
C ASN A 76 0.58 -0.16 11.99
N PHE A 77 -0.34 -0.77 11.24
CA PHE A 77 -1.48 -1.48 11.80
C PHE A 77 -1.72 -2.80 11.04
N LYS A 78 -1.76 -3.93 11.77
CA LYS A 78 -2.08 -5.25 11.22
C LYS A 78 -3.52 -5.62 11.55
N ASN A 79 -4.35 -5.85 10.53
CA ASN A 79 -5.68 -6.45 10.57
C ASN A 79 -6.77 -5.62 11.27
N ARG A 80 -6.58 -5.24 12.54
CA ARG A 80 -7.60 -4.61 13.38
C ARG A 80 -7.03 -3.37 14.06
N TYR A 81 -7.77 -2.26 14.03
CA TYR A 81 -7.42 -1.11 14.85
C TYR A 81 -7.57 -1.44 16.33
N PRO A 82 -6.59 -1.05 17.17
CA PRO A 82 -6.68 -1.30 18.60
C PRO A 82 -7.87 -0.55 19.20
N GLU A 83 -8.43 -1.08 20.28
CA GLU A 83 -9.66 -0.56 20.87
C GLU A 83 -9.54 0.90 21.29
N TRP A 84 -8.41 1.28 21.89
CA TRP A 84 -8.14 2.68 22.25
C TRP A 84 -8.24 3.63 21.05
N TYR A 85 -7.81 3.20 19.86
CA TYR A 85 -7.86 4.01 18.65
C TYR A 85 -9.30 4.20 18.19
N ARG A 86 -10.11 3.13 18.22
CA ARG A 86 -11.53 3.19 17.85
C ARG A 86 -12.38 3.96 18.86
N ASN A 87 -12.02 3.95 20.14
CA ASN A 87 -12.70 4.74 21.15
C ASN A 87 -12.54 6.24 20.87
N SER A 88 -11.38 6.65 20.35
CA SER A 88 -11.13 8.03 19.90
C SER A 88 -11.62 8.31 18.47
N HIS A 89 -11.80 7.27 17.64
CA HIS A 89 -12.23 7.36 16.25
C HIS A 89 -13.38 6.38 15.97
N PRO A 90 -14.62 6.70 16.37
CA PRO A 90 -15.74 5.75 16.31
C PRO A 90 -16.13 5.32 14.90
N SER A 91 -15.75 6.09 13.87
CA SER A 91 -15.96 5.78 12.45
C SER A 91 -14.90 4.84 11.87
N ALA A 92 -13.81 4.54 12.60
CA ALA A 92 -12.79 3.61 12.14
C ALA A 92 -13.35 2.18 12.09
N PRO A 93 -13.19 1.45 10.97
CA PRO A 93 -13.73 0.11 10.84
C PRO A 93 -13.01 -0.88 11.77
N VAL A 94 -13.66 -2.02 12.04
CA VAL A 94 -13.08 -3.05 12.90
C VAL A 94 -11.92 -3.78 12.22
N ILE A 95 -12.00 -3.97 10.90
CA ILE A 95 -10.99 -4.63 10.08
C ILE A 95 -10.67 -3.73 8.90
N GLU A 96 -9.38 -3.61 8.60
CA GLU A 96 -8.89 -2.82 7.47
C GLU A 96 -8.79 -3.63 6.18
N PRO A 97 -9.52 -3.27 5.10
CA PRO A 97 -9.61 -4.10 3.89
C PRO A 97 -8.45 -3.91 2.89
N PHE A 98 -7.49 -3.00 3.13
CA PHE A 98 -6.37 -2.80 2.20
C PHE A 98 -5.58 -4.10 1.97
N VAL A 99 -5.29 -4.36 0.70
CA VAL A 99 -4.30 -5.36 0.29
C VAL A 99 -2.94 -4.70 0.27
N ILE A 100 -1.96 -5.33 0.91
CA ILE A 100 -0.64 -4.75 1.10
C ILE A 100 0.43 -5.81 1.01
N ALA A 101 1.54 -5.50 0.35
CA ALA A 101 2.70 -6.37 0.33
C ALA A 101 3.99 -5.56 0.40
N THR A 102 4.94 -6.08 1.19
CA THR A 102 6.33 -5.63 1.20
C THR A 102 7.16 -6.62 0.39
N LYS A 103 7.98 -6.13 -0.53
CA LYS A 103 9.01 -6.96 -1.15
C LYS A 103 10.30 -6.83 -0.36
N PRO A 104 10.90 -7.93 0.10
CA PRO A 104 12.31 -7.94 0.41
C PRO A 104 13.08 -7.51 -0.86
N LEU A 105 14.10 -6.67 -0.70
CA LEU A 105 14.92 -6.16 -1.83
C LEU A 105 15.53 -7.29 -2.71
N PHE A 106 15.49 -8.55 -2.28
CA PHE A 106 16.03 -9.70 -3.01
C PHE A 106 15.03 -10.41 -3.95
N GLN A 107 13.73 -10.10 -3.92
CA GLN A 107 12.70 -10.82 -4.70
C GLN A 107 12.20 -10.08 -5.97
N PHE A 108 12.98 -9.12 -6.49
CA PHE A 108 12.60 -8.36 -7.71
C PHE A 108 12.58 -9.17 -9.02
N LEU A 109 12.92 -10.47 -8.99
CA LEU A 109 13.07 -11.31 -10.18
C LEU A 109 11.90 -12.27 -10.46
N SER A 110 10.91 -12.41 -9.56
CA SER A 110 9.78 -13.33 -9.79
C SER A 110 8.50 -12.59 -10.16
N THR A 111 8.01 -12.84 -11.38
CA THR A 111 6.71 -12.38 -11.93
C THR A 111 5.52 -13.09 -11.32
N THR A 112 5.70 -14.26 -10.69
CA THR A 112 4.62 -15.04 -10.06
C THR A 112 4.01 -14.34 -8.83
N TYR A 113 4.79 -13.46 -8.19
CA TYR A 113 4.44 -12.87 -6.89
C TYR A 113 3.19 -11.97 -6.87
N CYS A 114 2.83 -11.36 -8.01
CA CYS A 114 1.64 -10.50 -8.07
C CYS A 114 0.34 -11.29 -8.31
N ALA A 115 0.45 -12.58 -8.68
CA ALA A 115 -0.70 -13.46 -8.90
C ALA A 115 -1.19 -14.16 -7.61
N ASP A 116 -0.36 -14.19 -6.56
CA ASP A 116 -0.67 -14.80 -5.25
C ASP A 116 -1.14 -13.77 -4.20
N CYS A 117 -1.50 -12.54 -4.62
CA CYS A 117 -1.91 -11.43 -3.74
C CYS A 117 -3.43 -11.24 -3.68
#